data_AF-A0A5C7PR41-F1
#
_entry.id   AF-A0A5C7PR41-F1
#
_cell.length_a   1.000
_cell.length_b   1.000
_cell.length_c   1.000
_cell.angle_alpha   90.00
_cell.angle_beta   90.00
_cell.angle_gamma   90.00
#
_symmetry.space_group_name_H-M   'P 1'
#
loop_
_entity.id
_entity.type
_entity.pdbx_description
1 polymer ?
#
loop_
_entity_poly.entity_id
_entity_poly.type
_entity_poly.pdbx_seq_one_letter_code
_entity_poly.pdbx_strand_id
1 'polypeptide(L)'
;MAKKIIGYFALGFGQIGCMPNGFNVYAVSTRREVCEAIREQFYDDPRGAKRALADLGIRHLWAHAKRWGFSSIGRELDFNGTNEILNFMGITEAEYNEHLENEDY
;
A
#
# COMPACT_ATOMS: atom_id res chain seq x y z
N MET A 1 6.79 10.89 22.91
CA MET A 1 7.70 9.96 22.20
C MET A 1 7.25 9.87 20.76
N ALA A 2 8.15 10.09 19.80
CA ALA A 2 7.84 9.88 18.39
C ALA A 2 7.57 8.39 18.13
N LYS A 3 6.58 8.09 17.29
CA LYS A 3 6.20 6.72 16.94
C LYS A 3 7.30 6.12 16.06
N LYS A 4 7.86 4.97 16.44
CA LYS A 4 8.89 4.30 15.62
C LYS A 4 8.26 3.75 14.34
N ILE A 5 8.67 4.27 13.19
CA ILE A 5 8.26 3.76 11.89
C ILE A 5 8.90 2.38 11.65
N ILE A 6 8.10 1.46 11.13
CA ILE A 6 8.47 0.06 10.85
C ILE A 6 8.61 -0.17 9.34
N GLY A 7 7.96 0.65 8.50
CA GLY A 7 8.27 0.68 7.08
C GLY A 7 7.38 1.62 6.29
N TYR A 8 7.62 1.61 4.98
CA TYR A 8 7.04 2.53 4.02
C TYR A 8 6.47 1.74 2.85
N PHE A 9 5.35 2.18 2.30
CA PHE A 9 4.76 1.59 1.09
C PHE A 9 3.98 2.63 0.30
N ALA A 10 3.79 2.33 -0.98
CA ALA A 10 2.98 3.04 -1.93
C ALA A 10 1.74 2.21 -2.28
N LEU A 11 0.59 2.87 -2.40
CA LEU A 11 -0.65 2.32 -2.95
C LEU A 11 -1.03 3.09 -4.21
N GLY A 12 -1.28 2.37 -5.30
CA GLY A 12 -1.74 2.96 -6.55
C GLY A 12 -2.91 2.17 -7.12
N PHE A 13 -3.99 2.86 -7.48
CA PHE A 13 -5.01 2.28 -8.33
C PHE A 13 -4.69 2.51 -9.80
N GLY A 14 -4.87 1.46 -10.58
CA GLY A 14 -4.73 1.52 -12.01
C GLY A 14 -5.80 0.68 -12.68
N GLN A 15 -5.76 0.68 -14.01
CA GLN A 15 -6.46 -0.31 -14.78
C GLN A 15 -5.50 -1.43 -15.22
N ILE A 16 -6.01 -2.64 -15.40
CA ILE A 16 -5.25 -3.76 -15.97
C ILE A 16 -4.64 -3.31 -17.30
N GLY A 17 -3.31 -3.40 -17.42
CA GLY A 17 -2.58 -2.99 -18.62
C GLY A 17 -2.25 -1.49 -18.71
N CYS A 18 -2.64 -0.69 -17.71
CA CYS A 18 -2.28 0.72 -17.59
C CYS A 18 -1.36 0.95 -16.39
N MET A 19 -0.44 1.90 -16.53
CA MET A 19 0.34 2.40 -15.39
C MET A 19 -0.62 3.10 -14.42
N PRO A 20 -0.54 2.86 -13.10
CA PRO A 20 -1.43 3.51 -12.13
C PRO A 20 -1.30 5.03 -12.20
N ASN A 21 -2.42 5.75 -12.02
CA ASN A 21 -2.53 7.20 -12.21
C ASN A 21 -1.79 8.03 -11.14
N GLY A 22 -1.05 7.37 -10.26
CA GLY A 22 -0.39 7.96 -9.11
C GLY A 22 -0.26 6.93 -7.99
N PHE A 23 0.68 7.19 -7.09
CA PHE A 23 0.87 6.40 -5.89
C PHE A 23 0.72 7.32 -4.68
N ASN A 24 -0.10 6.90 -3.73
CA ASN A 24 -0.13 7.49 -2.39
C ASN A 24 0.91 6.76 -1.54
N VAL A 25 1.81 7.50 -0.89
CA VAL A 25 2.86 6.92 -0.05
C VAL A 25 2.50 6.99 1.43
N TYR A 26 2.91 5.99 2.19
CA TYR A 26 2.54 5.81 3.59
C TYR A 26 3.74 5.38 4.43
N ALA A 27 3.95 6.08 5.55
CA ALA A 27 4.85 5.65 6.62
C ALA A 27 4.02 4.99 7.74
N VAL A 28 4.38 3.75 8.11
CA VAL A 28 3.61 2.98 9.10
C VAL A 28 4.47 2.40 10.20
N SER A 29 3.88 2.35 11.38
CA SER A 29 4.46 1.77 12.60
C SER A 29 3.70 0.54 13.09
N THR A 30 2.49 0.32 12.55
CA THR A 30 1.63 -0.78 12.96
C THR A 30 0.92 -1.42 11.78
N ARG A 31 0.61 -2.71 11.91
CA ARG A 31 -0.24 -3.43 10.95
C ARG A 31 -1.60 -2.75 10.77
N ARG A 32 -2.11 -2.09 11.82
CA ARG A 32 -3.40 -1.43 11.79
C ARG A 32 -3.41 -0.27 10.81
N GLU A 33 -2.35 0.53 10.80
CA GLU A 33 -2.19 1.65 9.85
C GLU A 33 -2.13 1.16 8.40
N VAL A 34 -1.48 0.01 8.14
CA VAL A 34 -1.53 -0.62 6.80
C VAL A 34 -2.98 -0.92 6.40
N CYS A 35 -3.78 -1.49 7.31
CA CYS A 35 -5.18 -1.77 7.03
C CYS A 35 -6.02 -0.50 6.85
N GLU A 36 -5.70 0.57 7.57
CA GLU A 36 -6.40 1.86 7.49
C GLU A 36 -6.09 2.54 6.15
N ALA A 37 -4.83 2.62 5.74
CA ALA A 37 -4.42 3.13 4.42
C ALA A 37 -5.11 2.38 3.27
N ILE A 38 -5.14 1.04 3.34
CA ILE A 38 -5.86 0.24 2.33
C ILE A 38 -7.36 0.51 2.37
N ARG A 39 -7.98 0.80 3.51
CA ARG A 39 -9.43 1.12 3.54
C ARG A 39 -9.73 2.50 3.00
N GLU A 40 -8.88 3.48 3.27
CA GLU A 40 -9.01 4.84 2.74
C GLU A 40 -9.01 4.85 1.21
N GLN A 41 -8.17 3.98 0.62
CA GLN A 41 -8.14 3.73 -0.83
C GLN A 41 -9.49 3.25 -1.41
N PHE A 42 -10.35 2.58 -0.63
CA PHE A 42 -11.69 2.16 -1.07
C PHE A 42 -12.78 2.83 -0.25
N TYR A 43 -12.67 4.14 0.01
CA TYR A 43 -13.63 4.88 0.81
C TYR A 43 -15.09 4.61 0.40
N ASP A 44 -15.36 4.60 -0.91
CA ASP A 44 -16.71 4.35 -1.46
C ASP A 44 -17.05 2.85 -1.63
N ASP A 45 -16.08 1.94 -1.50
CA ASP A 45 -16.29 0.48 -1.59
C ASP A 45 -15.69 -0.31 -0.40
N PRO A 46 -16.40 -0.34 0.74
CA PRO A 46 -15.98 -1.13 1.90
C PRO A 46 -15.86 -2.64 1.63
N ARG A 47 -16.56 -3.18 0.63
CA ARG A 47 -16.48 -4.61 0.26
C ARG A 47 -15.19 -4.89 -0.50
N GLY A 48 -14.83 -4.01 -1.45
CA GLY A 48 -13.53 -3.99 -2.12
C GLY A 48 -12.37 -3.93 -1.14
N ALA A 49 -12.41 -3.00 -0.17
CA ALA A 49 -11.40 -2.93 0.89
C ALA A 49 -11.28 -4.23 1.69
N LYS A 50 -12.41 -4.83 2.11
CA LYS A 50 -12.38 -6.10 2.85
C LYS A 50 -11.74 -7.23 2.04
N ARG A 51 -12.03 -7.29 0.74
CA ARG A 51 -11.45 -8.27 -0.18
C ARG A 51 -9.95 -8.02 -0.38
N ALA A 52 -9.54 -6.78 -0.66
CA ALA A 52 -8.14 -6.40 -0.82
C ALA A 52 -7.29 -6.83 0.39
N LEU A 53 -7.80 -6.58 1.61
CA LEU A 53 -7.13 -6.98 2.85
C LEU A 53 -7.01 -8.50 3.02
N ALA A 54 -7.99 -9.26 2.52
CA ALA A 54 -7.94 -10.71 2.53
C ALA A 54 -6.92 -11.24 1.50
N ASP A 55 -6.97 -10.72 0.27
CA ASP A 55 -6.14 -11.17 -0.86
C ASP A 55 -4.66 -10.78 -0.66
N LEU A 56 -4.36 -9.61 -0.07
CA LEU A 56 -3.00 -9.24 0.35
C LEU A 56 -2.45 -10.14 1.46
N GLY A 57 -3.31 -10.84 2.19
CA GLY A 57 -2.90 -11.65 3.33
C GLY A 57 -2.15 -10.83 4.37
N ILE A 58 -2.73 -9.71 4.84
CA ILE A 58 -2.04 -8.67 5.64
C ILE A 58 -1.25 -9.22 6.84
N ARG A 59 -1.69 -10.32 7.45
CA ARG A 59 -0.93 -10.98 8.53
C ARG A 59 0.44 -11.49 8.05
N HIS A 60 0.46 -12.16 6.90
CA HIS A 60 1.68 -12.71 6.30
C HIS A 60 2.55 -11.60 5.73
N LEU A 61 1.94 -10.62 5.05
CA LEU A 61 2.63 -9.42 4.57
C LEU A 61 3.36 -8.72 5.72
N TRP A 62 2.66 -8.46 6.84
CA TRP A 62 3.26 -7.81 8.00
C TRP A 62 4.39 -8.63 8.64
N ALA A 63 4.22 -9.95 8.74
CA ALA A 63 5.27 -10.83 9.26
C ALA A 63 6.52 -10.82 8.35
N HIS A 64 6.32 -10.83 7.03
CA HIS A 64 7.39 -10.73 6.04
C HIS A 64 8.11 -9.38 6.15
N ALA A 65 7.36 -8.28 6.16
CA ALA A 65 7.90 -6.94 6.24
C ALA A 65 8.75 -6.71 7.49
N LYS A 66 8.32 -7.23 8.66
CA LYS A 66 9.14 -7.14 9.89
C LYS A 66 10.47 -7.90 9.81
N ARG A 67 10.58 -8.89 8.93
CA ARG A 67 11.78 -9.72 8.80
C ARG A 67 12.71 -9.22 7.70
N TRP A 68 12.15 -8.73 6.60
CA TRP A 68 12.91 -8.43 5.37
C TRP A 68 12.76 -6.97 4.90
N GLY A 69 11.95 -6.15 5.57
CA GLY A 69 11.62 -4.80 5.16
C GLY A 69 10.44 -4.76 4.18
N PHE A 70 9.73 -3.63 4.15
CA PHE A 70 8.62 -3.43 3.21
C PHE A 70 9.10 -3.39 1.76
N SER A 71 10.24 -2.76 1.47
CA SER A 71 10.82 -2.65 0.11
C SER A 71 11.06 -3.98 -0.61
N SER A 72 10.95 -5.11 0.08
CA SER A 72 10.99 -6.45 -0.51
C SER A 72 9.64 -6.94 -1.08
N ILE A 73 8.56 -6.14 -0.98
CA ILE A 73 7.19 -6.58 -1.22
C ILE A 73 6.58 -5.81 -2.40
N GLY A 74 6.15 -6.54 -3.42
CA GLY A 74 5.28 -6.04 -4.49
C GLY A 74 4.07 -6.98 -4.67
N ARG A 75 2.86 -6.41 -4.72
CA ARG A 75 1.61 -7.14 -4.94
C ARG A 75 0.67 -6.33 -5.81
N GLU A 76 0.10 -7.00 -6.80
CA GLU A 76 -1.00 -6.48 -7.60
C GLU A 76 -2.24 -7.31 -7.29
N LEU A 77 -3.36 -6.65 -7.00
CA LEU A 77 -4.63 -7.30 -6.75
C LEU A 77 -5.63 -6.90 -7.82
N ASP A 78 -6.22 -7.91 -8.46
CA ASP A 78 -7.31 -7.76 -9.41
C ASP A 78 -8.67 -7.87 -8.68
N PHE A 79 -9.55 -6.89 -8.93
CA PHE A 79 -10.91 -6.89 -8.42
C PHE A 79 -11.89 -7.50 -9.44
N ASN A 80 -12.04 -8.85 -9.43
CA ASN A 80 -12.94 -9.65 -10.30
C ASN A 80 -13.95 -8.86 -11.15
N GLY A 81 -13.54 -8.54 -12.38
CA GLY A 81 -14.43 -8.08 -13.43
C GLY A 81 -14.59 -6.57 -13.53
N THR A 82 -14.00 -5.78 -12.63
CA THR A 82 -13.60 -4.41 -12.97
C THR A 82 -12.16 -4.51 -13.47
N ASN A 83 -11.82 -3.83 -14.57
CA ASN A 83 -10.44 -3.79 -15.06
C ASN A 83 -9.54 -3.00 -14.10
N GLU A 84 -9.80 -2.99 -12.79
CA GLU A 84 -9.15 -2.17 -11.79
C GLU A 84 -8.21 -3.03 -10.95
N ILE A 85 -7.03 -2.48 -10.69
CA ILE A 85 -6.01 -3.13 -9.88
C ILE A 85 -5.58 -2.23 -8.73
N LEU A 86 -5.32 -2.85 -7.58
CA LEU A 86 -4.60 -2.22 -6.47
C LEU A 86 -3.15 -2.69 -6.51
N ASN A 87 -2.24 -1.74 -6.67
CA ASN A 87 -0.81 -1.97 -6.54
C ASN A 87 -0.38 -1.65 -5.11
N PHE A 88 0.15 -2.64 -4.42
CA PHE A 88 0.86 -2.48 -3.15
C PHE A 88 2.34 -2.66 -3.41
N MET A 89 3.11 -1.59 -3.20
CA MET A 89 4.56 -1.60 -3.39
C MET A 89 5.22 -1.12 -2.11
N GLY A 90 5.97 -1.98 -1.45
CA GLY A 90 6.82 -1.52 -0.37
C GLY A 90 7.99 -0.73 -0.93
N ILE A 91 8.37 0.33 -0.23
CA ILE A 91 9.43 1.25 -0.65
C ILE A 91 10.41 1.47 0.50
N THR A 92 11.57 2.04 0.16
CA THR A 92 12.56 2.51 1.12
C THR A 92 12.16 3.87 1.70
N GLU A 93 12.81 4.26 2.80
CA GLU A 93 12.62 5.59 3.38
C GLU A 93 13.07 6.71 2.43
N ALA A 94 14.13 6.47 1.65
CA ALA A 94 14.63 7.44 0.67
C ALA A 94 13.59 7.69 -0.43
N GLU A 95 13.00 6.63 -1.00
CA GLU A 95 11.93 6.73 -2.00
C GLU A 95 10.68 7.41 -1.41
N TYR A 96 10.34 7.12 -0.15
CA TYR A 96 9.24 7.80 0.53
C TYR A 96 9.49 9.31 0.65
N ASN A 97 10.68 9.71 1.08
CA ASN A 97 11.02 11.13 1.23
C ASN A 97 11.09 11.85 -0.12
N GLU A 98 11.66 11.22 -1.15
CA GLU A 98 11.68 11.75 -2.51
C GLU A 98 10.26 11.99 -3.04
N HIS A 99 9.32 11.08 -2.74
CA HIS A 99 7.93 11.24 -3.14
C HIS A 99 7.26 12.42 -2.44
N LEU A 100 7.51 12.61 -1.14
CA LEU A 100 7.00 13.79 -0.40
C LEU A 100 7.58 15.11 -0.92
N GLU A 101 8.87 15.14 -1.25
CA GLU A 101 9.53 16.33 -1.80
C GLU A 101 8.98 16.74 -3.16
N ASN A 102 8.49 15.77 -3.95
CA ASN A 102 7.91 16.01 -5.27
C ASN A 102 6.41 16.38 -5.21
N GLU A 103 5.67 16.03 -4.15
CA GLU A 103 4.26 16.43 -3.98
C GLU A 103 4.10 17.90 -3.50
N ASP A 104 5.16 18.50 -2.94
CA ASP A 104 5.18 19.89 -2.45
C ASP A 104 5.47 20.95 -3.54
N TYR A 105 5.58 20.56 -4.82
CA TYR A 105 5.77 21.44 -5.99
C TYR A 105 4.55 21.48 -6.93
#